data_AF-A0A0D6ITZ8-F1
#
_entry.id   AF-A0A0D6ITZ8-F1
#
_cell.length_a   1.000
_cell.length_b   1.000
_cell.length_c   1.000
_cell.angle_alpha   90.00
_cell.angle_beta   90.00
_cell.angle_gamma   90.00
#
_symmetry.space_group_name_H-M   'P 1'
#
loop_
_entity.id
_entity.type
_entity.pdbx_description
1 polymer ?
#
loop_
_entity_poly.entity_id
_entity_poly.type
_entity_poly.pdbx_seq_one_letter_code
_entity_poly.pdbx_strand_id
1 'polypeptide(L)'
;MNLDESIQKHAEWKLKFRSAISRKEQMDAETIGKDNCCQLGVWLYGEGKLKYSAKPEFGAIVQKHKAFHAEAGKIARLINSNQYEQAEKEMGTGTPYSQASSAVGAAIIAFKRHL
;
A
#
# COMPACT_ATOMS: atom_id res chain seq x y z
N MET A 1 -6.97 -11.36 -11.88
CA MET A 1 -6.79 -10.40 -10.77
C MET A 1 -8.14 -10.09 -10.14
N ASN A 2 -8.26 -10.09 -8.81
CA ASN A 2 -9.42 -9.57 -8.09
C ASN A 2 -9.08 -8.21 -7.46
N LEU A 3 -9.63 -7.13 -8.04
CA LEU A 3 -9.37 -5.76 -7.58
C LEU A 3 -10.08 -5.44 -6.25
N ASP A 4 -11.22 -6.07 -5.96
CA ASP A 4 -11.94 -5.87 -4.69
C ASP A 4 -11.15 -6.45 -3.52
N GLU A 5 -10.61 -7.65 -3.69
CA GLU A 5 -9.70 -8.27 -2.72
C GLU A 5 -8.45 -7.42 -2.50
N SER A 6 -7.95 -6.78 -3.56
CA SER A 6 -6.79 -5.87 -3.46
C SER A 6 -7.10 -4.64 -2.62
N ILE A 7 -8.27 -4.02 -2.77
CA ILE A 7 -8.69 -2.88 -1.94
C ILE A 7 -8.75 -3.29 -0.46
N GLN A 8 -9.37 -4.43 -0.16
CA GLN A 8 -9.49 -4.93 1.21
C GLN A 8 -8.12 -5.18 1.84
N LYS A 9 -7.23 -5.91 1.14
CA LYS A 9 -5.87 -6.19 1.63
C LYS A 9 -5.07 -4.91 1.93
N HIS A 10 -5.32 -3.84 1.17
CA HIS A 10 -4.67 -2.56 1.41
C HIS A 10 -5.27 -1.81 2.60
N ALA A 11 -6.60 -1.85 2.77
CA ALA A 11 -7.27 -1.26 3.92
C ALA A 11 -6.86 -1.92 5.26
N GLU A 12 -6.53 -3.22 5.24
CA GLU A 12 -6.09 -3.97 6.41
C GLU A 12 -4.70 -3.58 6.93
N TRP A 13 -3.86 -2.91 6.14
CA TRP A 13 -2.49 -2.57 6.55
C TRP A 13 -2.42 -1.75 7.84
N LYS A 14 -3.34 -0.79 8.02
CA LYS A 14 -3.38 0.03 9.23
C LYS A 14 -3.62 -0.84 10.48
N LEU A 15 -4.47 -1.86 10.37
CA LEU A 15 -4.71 -2.80 11.47
C LEU A 15 -3.48 -3.68 11.72
N LYS A 16 -2.81 -4.15 10.66
CA LYS A 16 -1.56 -4.94 10.78
C LYS A 16 -0.45 -4.17 11.49
N PHE A 17 -0.24 -2.90 11.13
CA PHE A 17 0.73 -2.04 11.81
C PHE A 17 0.39 -1.83 13.27
N ARG A 18 -0.87 -1.56 13.61
CA ARG A 18 -1.32 -1.42 15.00
C ARG A 18 -1.14 -2.70 15.82
N SER A 19 -1.40 -3.86 15.23
CA SER A 19 -1.13 -5.15 15.87
C SER A 19 0.37 -5.33 16.12
N ALA A 20 1.22 -5.02 15.14
CA ALA A 20 2.67 -5.12 15.29
C ALA A 20 3.21 -4.16 16.36
N ILE A 21 2.68 -2.93 16.44
CA ILE A 21 2.97 -1.97 17.50
C ILE A 21 2.59 -2.52 18.88
N SER A 22 1.35 -3.00 19.02
CA SER A 22 0.84 -3.55 20.28
C SER A 22 1.64 -4.76 20.77
N ARG A 23 1.99 -5.66 19.84
CA ARG A 23 2.74 -6.88 20.13
C ARG A 23 4.25 -6.68 20.16
N LYS A 24 4.74 -5.48 19.80
CA LYS A 24 6.17 -5.17 19.61
C LYS A 24 6.84 -6.15 18.63
N GLU A 25 6.09 -6.57 17.62
CA GLU A 25 6.56 -7.51 16.60
C GLU A 25 7.31 -6.77 15.49
N GLN A 26 8.41 -7.38 15.03
CA GLN A 26 9.13 -6.92 13.87
C GLN A 26 8.35 -7.25 12.59
N MET A 27 8.52 -6.41 11.56
CA MET A 27 7.91 -6.59 10.25
C MET A 27 8.97 -6.64 9.17
N ASP A 28 8.71 -7.33 8.06
CA ASP A 28 9.58 -7.31 6.89
C ASP A 28 9.45 -5.98 6.14
N ALA A 29 10.12 -4.94 6.66
CA ALA A 29 10.02 -3.59 6.12
C ALA A 29 10.57 -3.46 4.69
N GLU A 30 11.47 -4.36 4.27
CA GLU A 30 12.02 -4.37 2.93
C GLU A 30 10.96 -4.84 1.93
N THR A 31 10.32 -5.99 2.19
CA THR A 31 9.24 -6.49 1.33
C THR A 31 8.01 -5.59 1.37
N ILE A 32 7.66 -5.04 2.54
CA ILE A 32 6.55 -4.08 2.67
C ILE A 32 6.82 -2.81 1.87
N GLY A 33 8.06 -2.36 1.79
CA GLY A 33 8.45 -1.17 1.03
C GLY A 33 8.40 -1.37 -0.50
N LYS A 34 8.45 -2.62 -0.97
CA LYS A 34 8.46 -2.97 -2.39
C LYS A 34 7.04 -3.01 -2.94
N ASP A 35 6.83 -2.26 -4.01
CA ASP A 35 5.54 -2.14 -4.69
C ASP A 35 5.30 -3.24 -5.74
N ASN A 36 6.16 -4.26 -5.80
CA ASN A 36 6.05 -5.39 -6.70
C ASN A 36 5.96 -6.75 -5.99
N CYS A 37 5.93 -6.78 -4.65
CA CYS A 37 5.87 -8.02 -3.87
C CYS A 37 4.45 -8.42 -3.46
N CYS A 38 3.52 -7.48 -3.35
CA CYS A 38 2.13 -7.81 -3.05
C CYS A 38 1.40 -8.31 -4.30
N GLN A 39 0.25 -8.98 -4.13
CA GLN A 39 -0.54 -9.53 -5.25
C GLN A 39 -0.89 -8.46 -6.30
N LEU A 40 -1.23 -7.24 -5.87
CA LEU A 40 -1.48 -6.11 -6.77
C LEU A 40 -0.22 -5.67 -7.50
N GLY A 41 0.89 -5.51 -6.79
CA GLY A 41 2.20 -5.20 -7.37
C GLY A 41 2.63 -6.20 -8.44
N VAL A 42 2.57 -7.51 -8.14
CA VAL A 42 2.93 -8.58 -9.09
C VAL A 42 2.11 -8.45 -10.38
N TRP A 43 0.81 -8.18 -10.26
CA TRP A 43 -0.05 -7.99 -11.43
C TRP A 43 0.23 -6.68 -12.17
N LEU A 44 0.42 -5.57 -11.45
CA LEU A 44 0.74 -4.26 -12.03
C LEU A 44 2.04 -4.28 -12.84
N TYR A 45 3.04 -5.03 -12.38
CA TYR A 45 4.32 -5.16 -13.08
C TYR A 45 4.36 -6.32 -14.10
N GLY A 46 3.38 -7.22 -14.06
CA GLY A 46 3.21 -8.35 -14.97
C GLY A 46 2.06 -8.14 -15.96
N GLU A 47 1.04 -9.00 -15.85
CA GLU A 47 -0.10 -9.06 -16.79
C GLU A 47 -0.81 -7.70 -16.98
N GLY A 48 -0.99 -6.93 -15.90
CA GLY A 48 -1.64 -5.63 -15.95
C GLY A 48 -0.90 -4.65 -16.86
N LYS A 49 0.43 -4.64 -16.79
CA LYS A 49 1.27 -3.78 -17.66
C LYS A 49 1.12 -4.15 -19.12
N LEU A 50 1.12 -5.46 -19.42
CA LEU A 50 1.00 -5.96 -20.79
C LEU A 50 -0.33 -5.56 -21.43
N LYS A 51 -1.42 -5.57 -20.65
CA LYS A 51 -2.77 -5.30 -21.16
C LYS A 51 -3.17 -3.84 -21.14
N TYR A 52 -2.72 -3.07 -20.14
CA TYR A 52 -3.33 -1.78 -19.80
C TYR A 52 -2.34 -0.61 -19.72
N SER A 53 -1.06 -0.81 -20.05
CA SER A 53 -0.04 0.26 -19.94
C SER A 53 -0.33 1.53 -20.75
N ALA A 54 -1.12 1.45 -21.82
CA ALA A 54 -1.54 2.61 -22.59
C ALA A 54 -2.66 3.44 -21.93
N LYS A 55 -3.32 2.92 -20.88
CA LYS A 55 -4.41 3.61 -20.18
C LYS A 55 -3.83 4.55 -19.10
N PRO A 56 -4.17 5.85 -19.10
CA PRO A 56 -3.73 6.78 -18.06
C PRO A 56 -4.07 6.33 -16.64
N GLU A 57 -5.23 5.70 -16.45
CA GLU A 57 -5.72 5.20 -15.17
C GLU A 57 -4.85 4.06 -14.64
N PHE A 58 -4.28 3.24 -15.53
CA PHE A 58 -3.33 2.21 -15.15
C PHE A 58 -2.04 2.82 -14.60
N GLY A 59 -1.50 3.83 -15.30
CA GLY A 59 -0.34 4.59 -14.83
C GLY A 59 -0.58 5.24 -13.46
N ALA A 60 -1.79 5.76 -13.24
CA ALA A 60 -2.18 6.33 -11.95
C ALA A 60 -2.17 5.28 -10.83
N ILE A 61 -2.69 4.06 -11.04
CA ILE A 61 -2.61 3.00 -10.03
C ILE A 61 -1.16 2.68 -9.69
N VAL A 62 -0.30 2.47 -10.70
CA VAL A 62 1.12 2.13 -10.47
C VAL A 62 1.79 3.18 -9.58
N GLN A 63 1.58 4.48 -9.88
CA GLN A 63 2.15 5.56 -9.08
C GLN A 63 1.61 5.61 -7.65
N LYS A 64 0.29 5.48 -7.47
CA LYS A 64 -0.33 5.52 -6.13
C LYS A 64 0.03 4.29 -5.29
N HIS A 65 0.13 3.12 -5.93
CA HIS A 65 0.58 1.88 -5.31
C HIS A 65 2.03 1.98 -4.81
N LYS A 66 2.93 2.53 -5.64
CA LYS A 66 4.31 2.80 -5.25
C LYS A 66 4.40 3.76 -4.06
N ALA A 67 3.63 4.85 -4.08
CA ALA A 67 3.59 5.80 -2.97
C ALA A 67 3.09 5.14 -1.68
N PHE A 68 2.03 4.32 -1.76
CA PHE A 68 1.52 3.57 -0.61
C PHE A 68 2.58 2.66 0.01
N HIS A 69 3.25 1.83 -0.79
CA HIS A 69 4.26 0.91 -0.29
C HIS A 69 5.50 1.63 0.25
N ALA A 70 5.89 2.77 -0.34
CA ALA A 70 6.95 3.60 0.21
C ALA A 70 6.63 4.09 1.64
N GLU A 71 5.42 4.59 1.89
CA GLU A 71 4.98 5.00 3.23
C GLU A 71 4.82 3.81 4.18
N ALA A 72 4.21 2.71 3.71
CA ALA A 72 4.06 1.47 4.48
C ALA A 72 5.42 0.94 4.97
N GLY A 73 6.45 0.97 4.10
CA GLY A 73 7.81 0.61 4.47
C GLY A 73 8.42 1.54 5.52
N LYS A 74 8.09 2.84 5.51
CA LYS A 74 8.52 3.77 6.58
C LYS A 74 7.89 3.41 7.92
N ILE A 75 6.58 3.14 7.95
CA ILE A 75 5.89 2.71 9.17
C ILE A 75 6.53 1.42 9.72
N ALA A 76 6.76 0.42 8.88
CA ALA A 76 7.41 -0.82 9.29
C ALA A 76 8.83 -0.58 9.87
N ARG A 77 9.62 0.33 9.28
CA ARG A 77 10.94 0.70 9.83
C ARG A 77 10.86 1.39 11.18
N LEU A 78 9.86 2.25 11.41
CA LEU A 78 9.62 2.88 12.71
C LEU A 78 9.28 1.83 13.78
N ILE A 79 8.41 0.87 13.44
CA ILE A 79 8.05 -0.26 14.32
C ILE A 79 9.29 -1.09 14.66
N ASN A 80 10.09 -1.45 13.65
CA ASN A 80 11.30 -2.23 13.84
C ASN A 80 12.34 -1.53 14.70
N SER A 81 12.38 -0.19 14.66
CA SER A 81 13.25 0.66 15.46
C SER A 81 12.67 0.97 16.86
N ASN A 82 11.60 0.27 17.27
CA ASN A 82 10.87 0.47 18.53
C ASN A 82 10.29 1.89 18.71
N GLN A 83 10.15 2.67 17.63
CA GLN A 83 9.59 4.02 17.63
C GLN A 83 8.06 3.98 17.48
N TYR A 84 7.40 3.28 18.40
CA TYR A 84 5.98 2.94 18.29
C TYR A 84 5.04 4.16 18.29
N GLU A 85 5.32 5.16 19.13
CA GLU A 85 4.52 6.38 19.19
C GLU A 85 4.60 7.16 17.86
N GLN A 86 5.80 7.26 17.29
CA GLN A 86 5.99 7.86 15.97
C GLN A 86 5.28 7.04 14.89
N ALA A 87 5.33 5.71 14.94
CA ALA A 87 4.63 4.85 13.99
C ALA A 87 3.09 5.06 14.03
N GLU A 88 2.49 5.15 15.22
CA GLU A 88 1.06 5.50 15.35
C GLU A 88 0.76 6.90 14.80
N LYS A 89 1.59 7.89 15.14
CA LYS A 89 1.44 9.26 14.67
C LYS A 89 1.47 9.35 13.14
N GLU A 90 2.43 8.68 12.50
CA GLU A 90 2.57 8.67 11.04
C GLU A 90 1.43 7.91 10.33
N MET A 91 0.67 7.08 11.04
CA MET A 91 -0.57 6.47 10.53
C MET A 91 -1.84 7.31 10.77
N GLY A 92 -1.70 8.48 11.42
CA GLY A 92 -2.78 9.38 11.76
C GLY A 92 -3.50 9.97 10.54
N THR A 93 -4.65 10.59 10.76
CA THR A 93 -5.39 11.29 9.70
C THR A 93 -4.58 12.47 9.18
N GLY A 94 -4.54 12.64 7.85
CA GLY A 94 -3.84 13.76 7.20
C GLY A 94 -2.35 13.51 6.97
N THR A 95 -1.79 12.41 7.46
CA THR A 95 -0.38 12.05 7.21
C THR A 95 -0.16 11.53 5.78
N PRO A 96 1.10 11.51 5.29
CA PRO A 96 1.43 10.92 4.00
C PRO A 96 0.92 9.48 3.84
N TYR A 97 1.05 8.64 4.88
CA TYR A 97 0.54 7.27 4.86
C TYR A 97 -0.99 7.23 4.66
N SER A 98 -1.75 8.00 5.44
CA SER A 98 -3.22 8.00 5.34
C SER A 98 -3.69 8.47 3.96
N GLN A 99 -3.06 9.50 3.41
CA GLN A 99 -3.35 10.02 2.07
C GLN A 99 -3.02 8.96 1.00
N ALA A 100 -1.85 8.32 1.09
CA ALA A 100 -1.45 7.28 0.14
C ALA A 100 -2.37 6.05 0.22
N SER A 101 -2.78 5.65 1.42
CA SER A 101 -3.72 4.55 1.67
C SER A 101 -5.10 4.82 1.05
N SER A 102 -5.63 6.04 1.18
CA SER A 102 -6.88 6.42 0.52
C SER A 102 -6.72 6.52 -1.00
N ALA A 103 -5.60 7.09 -1.47
CA ALA A 103 -5.36 7.31 -2.89
C ALA A 103 -5.20 6.02 -3.70
N VAL A 104 -4.53 5.00 -3.16
CA VAL A 104 -4.42 3.70 -3.85
C VAL A 104 -5.78 3.01 -3.97
N GLY A 105 -6.61 3.04 -2.93
CA GLY A 105 -7.98 2.50 -2.98
C GLY A 105 -8.84 3.22 -4.02
N ALA A 106 -8.80 4.55 -4.04
CA ALA A 106 -9.52 5.36 -5.02
C ALA A 106 -9.04 5.09 -6.46
N ALA A 107 -7.73 4.93 -6.68
CA ALA A 107 -7.18 4.62 -7.99
C ALA A 107 -7.64 3.24 -8.50
N ILE A 108 -7.68 2.23 -7.63
CA ILE A 108 -8.18 0.89 -7.99
C ILE A 108 -9.67 0.97 -8.38
N ILE A 109 -10.48 1.69 -7.60
CA ILE A 109 -11.92 1.87 -7.89
C ILE A 109 -12.11 2.59 -9.23
N ALA A 110 -11.35 3.65 -9.48
CA ALA A 110 -11.43 4.42 -10.73
C ALA A 110 -11.09 3.52 -11.93
N PHE A 111 -9.98 2.80 -11.87
CA PHE A 111 -9.58 1.89 -12.94
C PHE A 111 -10.60 0.77 -13.19
N LYS A 112 -11.21 0.21 -12.14
CA LYS A 112 -12.23 -0.83 -12.25
C LYS A 112 -13.44 -0.39 -13.09
N ARG A 113 -13.76 0.91 -13.11
CA ARG A 113 -14.87 1.47 -13.93
C ARG A 113 -14.56 1.48 -15.44
N HIS A 114 -13.30 1.26 -15.81
CA HIS A 114 -12.80 1.30 -17.18
C HIS A 114 -12.28 -0.07 -17.68
N LEU A 115 -12.53 -1.13 -16.90
CA LEU A 115 -12.35 -2.52 -17.27
C LEU A 115 -13.64 -3.07 -17.90
#